data_AF-A0A9D4CLR5-F1
#
_entry.id   AF-A0A9D4CLR5-F1
#
_cell.length_a   1.000
_cell.length_b   1.000
_cell.length_c   1.000
_cell.angle_alpha   90.00
_cell.angle_beta   90.00
_cell.angle_gamma   90.00
#
_symmetry.space_group_name_H-M   'P 1'
#
loop_
_entity.id
_entity.type
_entity.pdbx_description
1 polymer ?
#
loop_
_entity_poly.entity_id
_entity_poly.type
_entity_poly.pdbx_seq_one_letter_code
_entity_poly.pdbx_strand_id
1 'polypeptide(L)'
;MRPSDFSSKHLFNLAIRTNDTASQWFLRQQSGVNKLGQMLKAMAKDAGFLKHKRITNHSVRKFLVQKLRNANIPPTETMAITGHKNVQSITNYSNISVEQQQKCSFLLSPVNETI
;
A
#
# COMPACT_ATOMS: atom_id res chain seq x y z
N MET A 1 -3.43 -7.68 -19.28
CA MET A 1 -2.64 -8.55 -20.18
C MET A 1 -1.27 -7.92 -20.42
N ARG A 2 -0.20 -8.71 -20.28
CA ARG A 2 1.19 -8.28 -20.56
C ARG A 2 1.49 -8.62 -22.03
N PRO A 3 2.03 -7.70 -22.85
CA PRO A 3 2.36 -8.02 -24.24
C PRO A 3 3.44 -9.11 -24.30
N SER A 4 3.27 -10.06 -25.23
CA SER A 4 4.11 -11.26 -25.40
C SER A 4 5.60 -10.96 -25.54
N ASP A 5 5.94 -9.82 -26.13
CA ASP A 5 7.31 -9.50 -26.55
C ASP A 5 8.18 -8.89 -25.44
N PHE A 6 7.68 -8.79 -24.20
CA PHE A 6 8.45 -8.28 -23.07
C PHE A 6 9.26 -9.40 -22.39
N SER A 7 10.59 -9.35 -22.54
CA SER A 7 11.53 -10.32 -21.96
C SER A 7 11.77 -10.15 -20.44
N SER A 8 11.70 -8.93 -19.89
CA SER A 8 12.06 -8.68 -18.49
C SER A 8 10.94 -9.01 -17.50
N LYS A 9 11.16 -9.89 -16.51
CA LYS A 9 10.16 -10.28 -15.47
C LYS A 9 9.63 -9.11 -14.60
N HIS A 10 10.11 -7.88 -14.81
CA HIS A 10 9.71 -6.70 -14.04
C HIS A 10 8.25 -6.27 -14.34
N LEU A 11 7.55 -5.75 -13.32
CA LEU A 11 6.11 -5.44 -13.39
C LEU A 11 5.80 -4.11 -14.09
N PHE A 12 6.72 -3.15 -14.07
CA PHE A 12 6.53 -1.81 -14.67
C PHE A 12 7.34 -1.61 -15.95
N ASN A 13 7.02 -2.34 -17.01
CA ASN A 13 7.72 -2.28 -18.31
C ASN A 13 7.08 -1.36 -19.35
N LEU A 14 6.03 -0.64 -18.96
CA LEU A 14 5.29 0.26 -19.82
C LEU A 14 5.44 1.68 -19.25
N ALA A 15 5.81 2.63 -20.10
CA ALA A 15 5.72 4.06 -19.80
C ALA A 15 4.65 4.69 -20.68
N ILE A 16 4.03 5.76 -20.17
CA ILE A 16 3.01 6.50 -20.91
C ILE A 16 3.67 7.20 -22.10
N ARG A 17 3.10 7.02 -23.29
CA ARG A 17 3.46 7.81 -24.46
C ARG A 17 2.66 9.12 -24.41
N THR A 18 3.35 10.26 -24.48
CA THR A 18 2.70 11.58 -24.38
C THR A 18 2.48 12.25 -25.73
N ASN A 19 3.02 11.69 -26.82
CA ASN A 19 2.77 12.14 -28.18
C ASN A 19 1.74 11.25 -28.87
N ASP A 20 0.78 11.89 -29.52
CA ASP A 20 -0.39 11.22 -30.14
C ASP A 20 -0.10 10.68 -31.56
N THR A 21 1.18 10.67 -31.95
CA THR A 21 1.59 10.38 -33.33
C THR A 21 1.80 8.90 -33.62
N ALA A 22 1.56 8.02 -32.66
CA ALA A 22 1.85 6.60 -32.79
C ALA A 22 0.63 5.73 -32.53
N SER A 23 0.57 4.58 -33.21
CA SER A 23 -0.49 3.58 -33.06
C SER A 23 -0.58 2.96 -31.66
N GLN A 24 0.46 3.13 -30.83
CA GLN A 24 0.53 2.58 -29.49
C GLN A 24 0.57 3.71 -28.45
N TRP A 25 -0.39 3.73 -27.53
CA TRP A 25 -0.50 4.71 -26.44
C TRP A 25 0.59 4.56 -25.34
N PHE A 26 1.52 3.62 -25.49
CA PHE A 26 2.58 3.35 -24.52
C PHE A 26 3.96 3.21 -25.19
N LEU A 27 4.99 3.33 -24.35
CA LEU A 27 6.40 3.10 -24.67
C LEU A 27 6.84 1.82 -23.98
N ARG A 28 7.62 1.00 -24.70
CA ARG A 28 8.19 -0.27 -24.21
C ARG A 28 9.43 -0.01 -23.35
N GLN A 29 9.27 0.77 -22.29
CA GLN A 29 10.37 1.14 -21.40
C GLN A 29 9.93 1.07 -19.94
N GLN A 30 10.88 0.84 -19.05
CA GLN A 30 10.61 0.81 -17.63
C GLN A 30 10.13 2.18 -17.14
N SER A 31 9.03 2.21 -16.40
CA SER A 31 8.62 3.44 -15.72
C SER A 31 9.62 3.77 -14.61
N GLY A 32 10.28 4.93 -14.72
CA GLY A 32 11.29 5.36 -13.76
C GLY A 32 10.71 5.62 -12.36
N VAL A 33 11.51 5.35 -11.32
CA VAL A 33 11.13 5.53 -9.90
C VAL A 33 10.64 6.96 -9.60
N ASN A 34 11.26 7.96 -10.22
CA ASN A 34 10.85 9.36 -10.08
C ASN A 34 9.47 9.63 -10.69
N LYS A 35 9.13 8.97 -11.80
CA LYS A 35 7.81 9.13 -12.45
C LYS A 35 6.71 8.54 -11.56
N LEU A 36 6.92 7.36 -11.00
CA LEU A 36 5.99 6.72 -10.05
C LEU A 36 5.82 7.57 -8.77
N GLY A 37 6.92 8.11 -8.23
CA GLY A 37 6.90 9.00 -7.07
C GLY A 37 6.14 10.31 -7.32
N GLN A 38 6.21 10.86 -8.54
CA GLN A 38 5.45 12.05 -8.92
C GLN A 38 3.97 11.75 -9.19
N MET A 39 3.65 10.56 -9.69
CA MET A 39 2.26 10.16 -9.99
C MET A 39 1.37 10.24 -8.75
N LEU A 40 1.82 9.69 -7.61
CA LEU A 40 1.05 9.77 -6.37
C LEU A 40 0.89 11.21 -5.87
N LYS A 41 1.92 12.05 -6.04
CA LYS A 41 1.84 13.47 -5.65
C LYS A 41 0.79 14.20 -6.50
N ALA A 42 0.75 13.96 -7.81
CA ALA A 42 -0.24 14.54 -8.70
C ALA A 42 -1.66 14.08 -8.33
N MET A 43 -1.88 12.77 -8.19
CA MET A 43 -3.18 12.22 -7.78
C MET A 43 -3.64 12.76 -6.42
N ALA A 44 -2.74 12.85 -5.45
CA ALA A 44 -3.07 13.41 -4.14
C ALA A 44 -3.39 14.90 -4.18
N LYS A 45 -2.76 15.66 -5.09
CA LYS A 45 -3.07 17.08 -5.31
C LYS A 45 -4.47 17.24 -5.89
N ASP A 46 -4.77 16.50 -6.95
CA ASP A 46 -6.04 16.60 -7.67
C ASP A 46 -7.21 16.12 -6.81
N ALA A 47 -7.00 15.10 -5.98
CA ALA A 47 -7.98 14.64 -4.99
C ALA A 47 -8.07 15.52 -3.72
N GLY A 48 -7.30 16.61 -3.63
CA GLY A 48 -7.36 17.56 -2.51
C GLY A 48 -6.73 17.07 -1.20
N PHE A 49 -6.02 15.94 -1.17
CA PHE A 49 -5.43 15.35 0.03
C PHE A 49 -4.19 16.09 0.56
N LEU A 50 -3.55 16.93 -0.25
CA LEU A 50 -2.29 17.60 0.11
C LEU A 50 -2.46 18.82 1.03
N LYS A 51 -3.70 19.23 1.37
CA LYS A 51 -3.96 20.45 2.18
C LYS A 51 -3.34 20.40 3.58
N HIS A 52 -3.28 19.21 4.19
CA HIS A 52 -2.86 19.07 5.60
C HIS A 52 -1.66 18.13 5.79
N LYS A 53 -1.37 17.26 4.80
CA LYS A 53 -0.33 16.25 4.97
C LYS A 53 0.30 15.85 3.65
N ARG A 54 1.62 15.67 3.68
CA ARG A 54 2.37 15.13 2.54
C ARG A 54 2.07 13.65 2.36
N ILE A 55 1.31 13.31 1.31
CA ILE A 55 1.09 11.93 0.89
C ILE A 55 2.28 11.49 0.04
N THR A 56 2.91 10.39 0.42
CA THR A 56 4.05 9.79 -0.27
C THR A 56 3.82 8.30 -0.45
N ASN A 57 4.61 7.65 -1.31
CA ASN A 57 4.55 6.20 -1.48
C ASN A 57 4.74 5.47 -0.14
N HIS A 58 5.57 6.04 0.74
CA HIS A 58 5.75 5.53 2.09
C HIS A 58 4.48 5.68 2.95
N SER A 59 3.78 6.81 2.87
CA SER A 59 2.48 7.01 3.55
C SER A 59 1.44 5.97 3.11
N VAL A 60 1.39 5.65 1.81
CA VAL A 60 0.49 4.62 1.26
C VAL A 60 0.90 3.22 1.74
N ARG A 61 2.21 2.91 1.78
CA ARG A 61 2.70 1.65 2.33
C ARG A 61 2.34 1.49 3.81
N LYS A 62 2.46 2.55 4.63
CA LYS A 62 2.00 2.53 6.03
C LYS A 62 0.49 2.27 6.14
N PHE A 63 -0.30 2.96 5.33
CA PHE A 63 -1.75 2.80 5.31
C PHE A 63 -2.16 1.37 4.94
N LEU A 64 -1.52 0.77 3.93
CA LEU A 64 -1.74 -0.63 3.56
C LEU A 64 -1.48 -1.57 4.74
N VAL A 65 -0.32 -1.43 5.39
CA VAL A 65 0.05 -2.26 6.56
C VAL A 65 -0.99 -2.12 7.68
N GLN A 66 -1.40 -0.89 8.00
CA GLN A 66 -2.42 -0.64 9.03
C GLN A 66 -3.77 -1.26 8.65
N LYS A 67 -4.19 -1.14 7.38
CA LYS A 67 -5.45 -1.70 6.90
C LYS A 67 -5.47 -3.23 7.00
N LEU A 68 -4.38 -3.90 6.65
CA LEU A 68 -4.23 -5.35 6.79
C LEU A 68 -4.29 -5.77 8.27
N ARG A 69 -3.62 -5.02 9.17
CA ARG A 69 -3.71 -5.28 10.61
C ARG A 69 -5.11 -5.09 11.17
N ASN A 70 -5.84 -4.05 10.74
CA ASN A 70 -7.22 -3.81 11.18
C ASN A 70 -8.16 -4.94 10.73
N ALA A 71 -7.89 -5.54 9.56
CA ALA A 71 -8.59 -6.74 9.09
C ALA A 71 -8.17 -8.02 9.83
N ASN A 72 -7.34 -7.93 10.86
CA ASN A 72 -6.79 -9.04 11.65
C ASN A 72 -5.96 -10.03 10.82
N ILE A 73 -5.35 -9.57 9.72
CA ILE A 73 -4.42 -10.40 8.94
C ILE A 73 -3.12 -10.57 9.76
N PRO A 74 -2.61 -11.81 9.90
CA PRO A 74 -1.38 -12.06 10.64
C PRO A 74 -0.18 -11.25 10.12
N PRO A 75 0.77 -10.89 11.00
CA PRO A 75 1.98 -10.16 10.60
C PRO A 75 2.80 -10.90 9.53
N THR A 76 2.84 -12.24 9.57
CA THR A 76 3.56 -13.09 8.60
C THR A 76 2.98 -12.98 7.18
N GLU A 77 1.67 -13.04 7.04
CA GLU A 77 0.99 -12.83 5.75
C GLU A 77 1.14 -11.39 5.27
N THR A 78 1.03 -10.43 6.19
CA THR A 78 1.27 -9.02 5.90
C THR A 78 2.70 -8.80 5.39
N MET A 79 3.71 -9.49 5.94
CA MET A 79 5.10 -9.44 5.43
C MET A 79 5.19 -9.94 4.00
N ALA A 80 4.59 -11.09 3.70
CA ALA A 80 4.61 -11.66 2.36
C ALA A 80 3.97 -10.70 1.34
N ILE A 81 2.80 -10.13 1.66
CA ILE A 81 2.08 -9.21 0.78
C ILE A 81 2.86 -7.91 0.56
N THR A 82 3.48 -7.38 1.61
CA THR A 82 4.15 -6.06 1.54
C THR A 82 5.63 -6.15 1.20
N GLY A 83 6.22 -7.34 1.17
CA GLY A 83 7.63 -7.59 0.92
C GLY A 83 8.55 -7.07 2.04
N HIS A 84 8.09 -7.08 3.30
CA HIS A 84 8.97 -6.80 4.44
C HIS A 84 9.79 -8.05 4.78
N LYS A 85 11.07 -7.86 5.11
CA LYS A 85 11.96 -8.95 5.57
C LYS A 85 11.86 -9.21 7.07
N ASN A 86 11.31 -8.27 7.85
CA ASN A 86 11.27 -8.34 9.30
C ASN A 86 9.86 -7.99 9.82
N VAL A 87 9.31 -8.85 10.70
CA VAL A 87 8.03 -8.66 11.40
C VAL A 87 8.05 -7.37 12.21
N GLN A 88 9.16 -7.03 12.85
CA GLN A 88 9.28 -5.84 13.68
C GLN A 88 9.05 -4.55 12.89
N SER A 89 9.43 -4.54 11.60
CA SER A 89 9.16 -3.41 10.71
C SER A 89 7.66 -3.21 10.48
N ILE A 90 6.85 -4.27 10.55
CA ILE A 90 5.38 -4.19 10.46
C ILE A 90 4.80 -3.69 11.78
N THR A 91 5.28 -4.22 12.91
CA THR A 91 4.86 -3.78 14.24
C THR A 91 5.04 -2.27 14.40
N ASN A 92 6.16 -1.71 13.93
CA ASN A 92 6.44 -0.27 13.99
C ASN A 92 5.47 0.61 13.18
N TYR A 93 4.80 0.06 12.16
CA TYR A 93 3.82 0.82 11.37
C TYR A 93 2.41 0.73 11.90
N SER A 94 2.17 -0.13 12.88
CA SER A 94 0.84 -0.65 13.11
C SER A 94 0.42 -0.39 14.55
N ASN A 95 -0.48 0.58 14.69
CA ASN A 95 -1.12 0.90 15.95
C ASN A 95 -2.28 -0.09 16.17
N ILE A 96 -2.57 -0.40 17.43
CA ILE A 96 -3.76 -1.19 17.79
C ILE A 96 -4.98 -0.35 17.44
N SER A 97 -5.93 -0.91 16.69
CA SER A 97 -7.18 -0.21 16.38
C SER A 97 -8.07 -0.09 17.63
N VAL A 98 -9.00 0.87 17.64
CA VAL A 98 -9.97 1.00 18.73
C VAL A 98 -10.79 -0.28 18.88
N GLU A 99 -11.20 -0.91 17.77
CA GLU A 99 -11.91 -2.20 17.80
C GLU A 99 -11.07 -3.31 18.43
N GLN A 100 -9.77 -3.36 18.14
CA GLN A 100 -8.86 -4.32 18.77
C GLN A 100 -8.69 -4.04 20.26
N GLN A 101 -8.57 -2.77 20.66
CA GLN A 101 -8.53 -2.39 22.06
C GLN A 101 -9.82 -2.76 22.79
N GLN A 102 -10.99 -2.55 22.17
CA GLN A 102 -12.28 -2.93 22.72
C GLN A 102 -12.40 -4.46 22.88
N LYS A 103 -11.97 -5.24 21.87
CA LYS A 103 -11.91 -6.70 21.98
C LYS A 103 -11.00 -7.15 23.13
N CYS A 104 -9.81 -6.56 23.26
CA CYS A 104 -8.92 -6.84 24.38
C CYS A 104 -9.56 -6.47 25.73
N SER A 105 -10.20 -5.30 25.82
CA SER A 105 -10.90 -4.85 27.02
C SER A 105 -12.04 -5.80 27.40
N PHE A 106 -12.79 -6.30 26.42
CA PHE A 106 -13.87 -7.27 26.65
C PHE A 106 -13.33 -8.60 27.15
N LEU A 107 -12.26 -9.13 26.54
CA LEU A 107 -11.62 -10.39 26.98
C LEU A 107 -11.02 -10.29 28.39
N LEU A 108 -10.53 -9.12 28.77
CA LEU A 108 -9.96 -8.87 30.10
C LEU A 108 -11.00 -8.47 31.14
N SER A 109 -12.24 -8.19 30.72
CA SER A 109 -13.32 -7.89 31.65
C SER A 109 -13.68 -9.17 32.40
N PRO A 110 -13.89 -9.10 33.73
CA PRO A 110 -14.34 -10.26 34.48
C PRO A 110 -15.69 -10.69 33.89
N VAL A 111 -15.74 -11.92 33.36
CA VAL A 111 -17.00 -12.57 33.05
C VAL A 111 -17.71 -12.75 34.38
N ASN A 112 -18.70 -11.92 34.66
CA ASN A 112 -19.64 -12.22 35.72
C ASN A 112 -20.50 -13.37 35.19
N GLU A 113 -19.99 -14.60 35.28
CA GLU A 113 -20.80 -15.81 35.14
C GLU A 113 -21.81 -15.76 36.28
N THR A 114 -22.95 -15.14 36.02
CA THR A 114 -24.13 -15.28 36.85
C THR A 114 -24.59 -16.73 36.73
N ILE A 115 -24.27 -17.49 37.76
CA ILE A 115 -24.84 -18.79 38.15
C ILE A 115 -26.36 -18.75 38.08
#